data_AF-A0A662LKN6-F1
#
_entry.id   AF-A0A662LKN6-F1
#
_cell.length_a   1.000
_cell.length_b   1.000
_cell.length_c   1.000
_cell.angle_alpha   90.00
_cell.angle_beta   90.00
_cell.angle_gamma   90.00
#
_symmetry.space_group_name_H-M   'P 1'
#
loop_
_entity.id
_entity.type
_entity.pdbx_description
1 polymer ?
#
loop_
_entity_poly.entity_id
_entity_poly.type
_entity_poly.pdbx_seq_one_letter_code
_entity_poly.pdbx_strand_id
1 'polypeptide(L)'
;YDGTAFEFSTISEKIDQLLTDGNLENKSIMIQDQKLEKESNATENHQNSSAETRLKKMDIWPSTSQEKDKEFFDTIDKNSKDRSDNISKFEPYAPSKSTFGYNDLGQCKIIYDKERSEYIYTISEPQLTEDGKRIKKKLEYLFRIHTDVDVSHMSFDEKKDHLVDILESIITSNKITIDSDVKQNVFYYIIRKFIGFGIIDILMKDNDIEDISCDGPDVPIFIFHRKFESLRTNVQFESSEELDGFVFKLAQICGKQLSIYEPIVDGRLPDGSRLQTTLAKTITKGSTFTIRRFNENPLTPINLIDNKTMTAKMAAYFWFLLEHGTSILFCGGTASGKTTLLNALSLFLPPAYKIVSAEDTREINLPHENWIAGTTRQGFISSGSESSREIDMFDLVKAALRQRPQVIIVGEVRGKEANTMFQAMATGHLSYSTMHANDMQTLIQRLENQPINLPRSLMVSLDLVVFIKSVKTLYGKAVRRINDVVEILKLDPDTNRLITVNPFSYSGPLEDSYKFHGNSKLLSDFTKLQGWSNDDLYKELKRREEILEWMKEQKIFGYKEVGKLVSDYTKDPEKFKQIMREYS
;
A
#
# COMPACT_ATOMS: atom_id res chain seq x y z
N TYR A 1 32.23 -17.19 -9.75
CA TYR A 1 33.22 -18.01 -10.46
C TYR A 1 32.47 -19.11 -11.17
N ASP A 2 32.11 -18.87 -12.43
CA ASP A 2 32.39 -19.72 -13.60
C ASP A 2 31.68 -19.10 -14.81
N GLY A 3 32.45 -18.85 -15.85
CA GLY A 3 32.09 -17.99 -16.97
C GLY A 3 31.67 -18.77 -18.21
N THR A 4 30.77 -18.17 -18.97
CA THR A 4 30.61 -18.39 -20.42
C THR A 4 30.09 -17.09 -21.02
N ALA A 5 30.95 -16.44 -21.81
CA ALA A 5 30.62 -15.28 -22.63
C ALA A 5 29.76 -15.72 -23.83
N PHE A 6 28.69 -14.99 -24.13
CA PHE A 6 27.92 -15.13 -25.37
C PHE A 6 28.20 -13.92 -26.26
N GLU A 7 28.85 -14.16 -27.40
CA GLU A 7 29.08 -13.19 -28.47
C GLU A 7 27.77 -12.98 -29.27
N PHE A 8 27.33 -11.73 -29.37
CA PHE A 8 26.24 -11.30 -30.25
C PHE A 8 26.78 -11.01 -31.66
N SER A 9 26.75 -12.01 -32.55
CA SER A 9 26.92 -11.78 -33.99
C SER A 9 26.37 -12.97 -34.79
N THR A 10 25.07 -12.99 -35.11
CA THR A 10 24.52 -13.90 -36.17
C THR A 10 23.05 -13.66 -36.57
N ILE A 11 22.46 -12.49 -36.31
CA ILE A 11 21.08 -12.19 -36.79
C ILE A 11 21.09 -11.47 -38.16
N SER A 12 22.14 -10.71 -38.48
CA SER A 12 22.25 -10.03 -39.78
C SER A 12 22.53 -11.00 -40.93
N GLU A 13 23.30 -12.08 -40.70
CA GLU A 13 23.68 -13.03 -41.75
C GLU A 13 22.54 -13.98 -42.17
N LYS A 14 21.52 -14.16 -41.33
CA LYS A 14 20.36 -15.02 -41.66
C LYS A 14 19.27 -14.31 -42.46
N ILE A 15 19.27 -12.98 -42.52
CA ILE A 15 18.29 -12.21 -43.28
C ILE A 15 18.72 -12.06 -44.74
N ASP A 16 20.03 -11.93 -45.00
CA ASP A 16 20.56 -11.84 -46.37
C ASP A 16 20.49 -13.16 -47.16
N GLN A 17 20.44 -14.31 -46.47
CA GLN A 17 20.23 -15.63 -47.09
C GLN A 17 18.77 -15.91 -47.46
N LEU A 18 17.79 -15.22 -46.86
CA LEU A 18 16.36 -15.42 -47.15
C LEU A 18 15.84 -14.49 -48.25
N LEU A 19 16.63 -13.48 -48.65
CA LEU A 19 16.26 -12.51 -49.69
C LEU A 19 16.88 -12.82 -51.08
N THR A 20 17.69 -13.87 -51.19
CA THR A 20 18.42 -14.22 -52.43
C THR A 20 17.76 -15.30 -53.30
N ASP A 21 16.78 -16.05 -52.79
CA ASP A 21 16.09 -17.08 -53.57
C ASP A 21 14.68 -16.64 -53.99
N GLY A 22 14.61 -15.96 -55.13
CA GLY A 22 13.35 -15.65 -55.81
C GLY A 22 12.81 -16.84 -56.60
N ASN A 23 11.60 -17.30 -56.27
CA ASN A 23 10.58 -17.78 -57.20
C ASN A 23 9.41 -18.42 -56.44
N LEU A 24 8.18 -17.92 -56.62
CA LEU A 24 7.07 -18.67 -57.24
C LEU A 24 5.75 -17.89 -57.10
N GLU A 25 5.27 -17.44 -58.26
CA GLU A 25 3.90 -17.02 -58.52
C GLU A 25 2.89 -18.18 -58.41
N ASN A 26 1.64 -17.81 -58.10
CA ASN A 26 0.37 -18.39 -58.57
C ASN A 26 0.08 -19.88 -58.35
N LYS A 27 -0.94 -20.15 -57.51
CA LYS A 27 -2.11 -20.98 -57.88
C LYS A 27 -3.26 -20.90 -56.87
N SER A 28 -4.43 -20.52 -57.36
CA SER A 28 -5.77 -20.70 -56.75
C SER A 28 -6.28 -22.15 -56.93
N ILE A 29 -7.44 -22.47 -56.30
CA ILE A 29 -8.38 -23.64 -56.44
C ILE A 29 -8.48 -24.45 -55.12
N MET A 30 -9.51 -24.29 -54.27
CA MET A 30 -10.94 -24.77 -54.25
C MET A 30 -11.19 -26.12 -53.53
N ILE A 31 -11.92 -26.04 -52.41
CA ILE A 31 -13.06 -26.85 -51.89
C ILE A 31 -12.97 -28.39 -51.70
N GLN A 32 -13.27 -28.87 -50.47
CA GLN A 32 -14.35 -29.83 -50.09
C GLN A 32 -14.32 -30.07 -48.56
N ASP A 33 -15.29 -29.60 -47.77
CA ASP A 33 -16.62 -30.17 -47.42
C ASP A 33 -16.61 -31.43 -46.52
N GLN A 34 -17.10 -31.29 -45.28
CA GLN A 34 -18.01 -32.26 -44.64
C GLN A 34 -18.86 -31.62 -43.51
N LYS A 35 -20.13 -31.42 -43.87
CA LYS A 35 -21.40 -31.38 -43.10
C LYS A 35 -21.38 -31.65 -41.58
N LEU A 36 -22.13 -30.81 -40.86
CA LEU A 36 -23.24 -31.24 -39.99
C LEU A 36 -24.37 -30.18 -40.03
N GLU A 37 -25.58 -30.69 -40.15
CA GLU A 37 -26.82 -30.04 -40.56
C GLU A 37 -27.72 -29.72 -39.35
N LYS A 38 -28.62 -28.74 -39.57
CA LYS A 38 -29.93 -28.49 -38.91
C LYS A 38 -29.94 -27.75 -37.57
N GLU A 39 -30.40 -26.50 -37.62
CA GLU A 39 -31.78 -26.17 -37.28
C GLU A 39 -32.18 -24.82 -37.89
N SER A 40 -33.34 -24.81 -38.55
CA SER A 40 -34.01 -23.67 -39.16
C SER A 40 -35.32 -23.41 -38.40
N ASN A 41 -35.66 -22.15 -38.12
CA ASN A 41 -36.92 -21.52 -38.58
C ASN A 41 -37.14 -20.10 -38.03
N ALA A 42 -37.44 -19.20 -38.99
CA ALA A 42 -38.35 -18.05 -38.96
C ALA A 42 -38.06 -16.92 -37.94
N THR A 43 -37.99 -15.63 -38.31
CA THR A 43 -38.98 -14.88 -39.11
C THR A 43 -38.37 -13.64 -39.79
N GLU A 44 -38.85 -13.35 -40.99
CA GLU A 44 -38.62 -12.14 -41.79
C GLU A 44 -39.51 -10.94 -41.37
N ASN A 45 -39.10 -9.77 -41.89
CA ASN A 45 -39.87 -8.55 -42.25
C ASN A 45 -39.92 -7.39 -41.25
N HIS A 46 -39.11 -6.35 -41.53
CA HIS A 46 -39.62 -5.12 -42.17
C HIS A 46 -38.51 -4.30 -42.85
N GLN A 47 -38.84 -3.81 -44.04
CA GLN A 47 -38.03 -3.06 -45.01
C GLN A 47 -37.96 -1.53 -44.77
N ASN A 48 -36.85 -0.95 -45.26
CA ASN A 48 -36.68 0.29 -46.05
C ASN A 48 -37.11 1.67 -45.52
N SER A 49 -36.14 2.60 -45.43
CA SER A 49 -35.91 3.68 -46.44
C SER A 49 -34.62 4.43 -46.10
N SER A 50 -33.59 4.33 -46.94
CA SER A 50 -33.21 5.22 -48.06
C SER A 50 -32.12 6.23 -47.68
N ALA A 51 -30.88 5.76 -47.80
CA ALA A 51 -29.71 6.59 -48.05
C ALA A 51 -29.63 6.85 -49.55
N GLU A 52 -29.97 8.07 -50.00
CA GLU A 52 -29.60 8.59 -51.32
C GLU A 52 -30.08 10.05 -51.44
N THR A 53 -29.31 11.02 -50.96
CA THR A 53 -29.04 12.26 -51.73
C THR A 53 -27.95 13.12 -51.09
N ARG A 54 -27.06 13.61 -51.96
CA ARG A 54 -26.25 14.85 -51.85
C ARG A 54 -24.90 14.79 -51.14
N LEU A 55 -23.97 14.09 -51.79
CA LEU A 55 -22.65 14.64 -52.11
C LEU A 55 -22.72 15.35 -53.46
N LYS A 56 -22.46 16.68 -53.46
CA LYS A 56 -21.86 17.52 -54.53
C LYS A 56 -22.35 18.97 -54.42
N LYS A 57 -21.52 19.86 -53.84
CA LYS A 57 -20.93 21.03 -54.51
C LYS A 57 -20.12 21.86 -53.50
N MET A 58 -18.87 22.12 -53.89
CA MET A 58 -17.91 23.00 -53.24
C MET A 58 -18.17 24.49 -53.52
N ASP A 59 -17.64 25.28 -52.59
CA ASP A 59 -17.18 26.69 -52.64
C ASP A 59 -18.21 27.83 -52.67
N ILE A 60 -18.14 28.68 -51.64
CA ILE A 60 -17.74 30.11 -51.68
C ILE A 60 -17.76 30.67 -50.23
N TRP A 61 -16.66 31.30 -49.83
CA TRP A 61 -16.48 32.05 -48.58
C TRP A 61 -17.26 33.38 -48.62
N PRO A 62 -17.86 33.86 -47.51
CA PRO A 62 -17.72 35.28 -47.19
C PRO A 62 -17.26 35.52 -45.76
N SER A 63 -16.29 36.43 -45.70
CA SER A 63 -15.66 37.02 -44.54
C SER A 63 -16.66 37.80 -43.69
N THR A 64 -16.77 37.48 -42.40
CA THR A 64 -17.04 38.43 -41.29
C THR A 64 -17.04 37.66 -39.96
N SER A 65 -15.86 37.54 -39.34
CA SER A 65 -15.72 37.06 -37.96
C SER A 65 -14.77 38.00 -37.21
N GLN A 66 -15.26 39.18 -36.87
CA GLN A 66 -14.62 40.08 -35.89
C GLN A 66 -15.59 40.52 -34.77
N GLU A 67 -16.88 40.13 -34.82
CA GLU A 67 -17.85 40.49 -33.78
C GLU A 67 -18.26 39.32 -32.87
N LYS A 68 -18.03 38.05 -33.27
CA LYS A 68 -18.34 36.88 -32.42
C LYS A 68 -17.23 36.49 -31.43
N ASP A 69 -16.01 36.99 -31.62
CA ASP A 69 -14.91 36.68 -30.71
C ASP A 69 -14.91 37.60 -29.47
N LYS A 70 -15.54 38.78 -29.52
CA LYS A 70 -15.64 39.68 -28.35
C LYS A 70 -16.59 39.17 -27.26
N GLU A 71 -17.71 38.53 -27.64
CA GLU A 71 -18.64 37.95 -26.65
C GLU A 71 -18.07 36.70 -25.95
N PHE A 72 -17.15 35.99 -26.59
CA PHE A 72 -16.50 34.82 -25.97
C PHE A 72 -15.45 35.23 -24.91
N PHE A 73 -14.71 36.32 -25.13
CA PHE A 73 -13.70 36.82 -24.18
C PHE A 73 -14.30 37.62 -23.01
N ASP A 74 -15.44 38.31 -23.18
CA ASP A 74 -16.13 38.99 -22.07
C ASP A 74 -16.81 38.02 -21.08
N THR A 75 -17.05 36.77 -21.49
CA THR A 75 -17.65 35.74 -20.62
C THR A 75 -16.59 35.04 -19.75
N ILE A 76 -15.32 35.04 -20.16
CA ILE A 76 -14.20 34.50 -19.37
C ILE A 76 -13.77 35.49 -18.27
N ASP A 77 -13.87 36.80 -18.53
CA ASP A 77 -13.43 37.83 -17.57
C ASP A 77 -14.46 38.13 -16.47
N LYS A 78 -15.70 37.64 -16.61
CA LYS A 78 -16.70 37.63 -15.51
C LYS A 78 -16.54 36.43 -14.57
N ASN A 79 -16.05 35.29 -15.07
CA ASN A 79 -15.79 34.10 -14.25
C ASN A 79 -14.47 34.18 -13.46
N SER A 80 -13.59 35.13 -13.76
CA SER A 80 -12.36 35.39 -13.01
C SER A 80 -12.59 36.26 -11.76
N LYS A 81 -13.61 37.13 -11.77
CA LYS A 81 -13.95 38.03 -10.65
C LYS A 81 -14.78 37.39 -9.54
N ASP A 82 -15.51 36.30 -9.81
CA ASP A 82 -16.25 35.55 -8.78
C ASP A 82 -15.37 34.63 -7.91
N ARG A 83 -14.06 34.54 -8.19
CA ARG A 83 -13.12 33.75 -7.37
C ARG A 83 -12.52 34.51 -6.18
N SER A 84 -12.66 35.84 -6.11
CA SER A 84 -12.11 36.64 -5.00
C SER A 84 -13.05 36.84 -3.82
N ASP A 85 -14.34 36.51 -3.94
CA ASP A 85 -15.34 36.69 -2.89
C ASP A 85 -15.92 35.34 -2.41
N ASN A 86 -15.12 34.52 -1.73
CA ASN A 86 -15.63 33.37 -0.96
C ASN A 86 -14.74 32.97 0.24
N ILE A 87 -14.02 33.95 0.80
CA ILE A 87 -13.12 33.71 1.94
C ILE A 87 -13.91 33.39 3.24
N SER A 88 -15.22 33.65 3.29
CA SER A 88 -16.07 33.39 4.48
C SER A 88 -16.62 31.95 4.61
N LYS A 89 -16.42 31.09 3.61
CA LYS A 89 -17.03 29.74 3.55
C LYS A 89 -16.20 28.61 4.15
N PHE A 90 -14.89 28.81 4.27
CA PHE A 90 -13.96 27.79 4.72
C PHE A 90 -13.31 28.22 6.03
N GLU A 91 -13.48 27.43 7.09
CA GLU A 91 -12.72 27.63 8.33
C GLU A 91 -11.51 26.70 8.35
N PRO A 92 -10.29 27.23 8.58
CA PRO A 92 -9.10 26.40 8.69
C PRO A 92 -9.17 25.60 9.99
N TYR A 93 -9.17 24.27 9.88
CA TYR A 93 -9.04 23.39 11.03
C TYR A 93 -7.63 22.80 11.06
N ALA A 94 -6.86 23.22 12.07
CA ALA A 94 -5.48 22.84 12.38
C ALA A 94 -4.38 23.42 11.45
N PRO A 95 -3.24 23.84 12.01
CA PRO A 95 -2.06 24.21 11.23
C PRO A 95 -1.35 22.93 10.79
N SER A 96 -1.58 22.48 9.56
CA SER A 96 -0.64 21.57 8.89
C SER A 96 -0.27 22.17 7.55
N LYS A 97 0.40 23.33 7.55
CA LYS A 97 1.20 23.70 6.38
C LYS A 97 2.41 22.78 6.37
N SER A 98 2.25 21.58 5.82
CA SER A 98 3.38 20.81 5.34
C SER A 98 3.71 21.31 3.94
N THR A 99 4.99 21.61 3.74
CA THR A 99 5.53 21.97 2.43
C THR A 99 6.09 20.73 1.75
N PHE A 100 5.98 20.67 0.43
CA PHE A 100 6.37 19.53 -0.37
C PHE A 100 6.92 19.94 -1.73
N GLY A 101 7.58 18.99 -2.38
CA GLY A 101 8.08 19.13 -3.74
C GLY A 101 9.40 19.91 -3.82
N TYR A 102 9.71 20.42 -5.02
CA TYR A 102 10.95 21.17 -5.24
C TYR A 102 10.91 22.50 -4.49
N ASN A 103 11.94 22.77 -3.67
CA ASN A 103 12.07 23.97 -2.85
C ASN A 103 10.84 24.28 -1.98
N ASP A 104 10.13 23.25 -1.49
CA ASP A 104 9.01 23.41 -0.56
C ASP A 104 7.85 24.28 -1.11
N LEU A 105 7.74 24.37 -2.45
CA LEU A 105 6.77 25.24 -3.13
C LEU A 105 5.34 24.71 -3.09
N GLY A 106 5.15 23.39 -2.93
CA GLY A 106 3.85 22.77 -2.77
C GLY A 106 3.37 22.83 -1.33
N GLN A 107 2.07 23.04 -1.10
CA GLN A 107 1.47 23.05 0.23
C GLN A 107 0.20 22.22 0.25
N CYS A 108 -0.09 21.55 1.37
CA CYS A 108 -1.41 20.99 1.64
C CYS A 108 -2.07 21.67 2.85
N LYS A 109 -3.40 21.65 2.89
CA LYS A 109 -4.23 22.11 4.02
C LYS A 109 -5.54 21.34 4.06
N ILE A 110 -6.02 21.05 5.25
CA ILE A 110 -7.38 20.52 5.45
C ILE A 110 -8.28 21.68 5.85
N ILE A 111 -9.37 21.86 5.12
CA ILE A 111 -10.36 22.93 5.34
C ILE A 111 -11.72 22.30 5.59
N TYR A 112 -12.53 22.93 6.44
CA TYR A 112 -13.92 22.52 6.62
C TYR A 112 -14.82 23.29 5.66
N ASP A 113 -15.51 22.56 4.78
CA ASP A 113 -16.54 23.10 3.88
C ASP A 113 -17.88 23.17 4.61
N LYS A 114 -18.33 24.39 4.90
CA LYS A 114 -19.59 24.64 5.63
C LYS A 114 -20.83 24.25 4.83
N GLU A 115 -20.82 24.33 3.50
CA GLU A 115 -22.00 24.02 2.68
C GLU A 115 -22.25 22.51 2.66
N ARG A 116 -21.17 21.73 2.58
CA ARG A 116 -21.23 20.27 2.54
C ARG A 116 -21.12 19.61 3.90
N SER A 117 -20.77 20.38 4.93
CA SER A 117 -20.47 19.87 6.27
C SER A 117 -19.42 18.75 6.26
N GLU A 118 -18.39 18.91 5.42
CA GLU A 118 -17.33 17.93 5.22
C GLU A 118 -15.94 18.57 5.29
N TYR A 119 -14.94 17.80 5.68
CA TYR A 119 -13.54 18.22 5.56
C TYR A 119 -13.04 17.93 4.14
N ILE A 120 -12.25 18.84 3.59
CA ILE A 120 -11.65 18.74 2.25
C ILE A 120 -10.13 18.90 2.38
N TYR A 121 -9.40 18.03 1.69
CA TYR A 121 -7.96 18.11 1.58
C TYR A 121 -7.57 18.95 0.36
N THR A 122 -6.95 20.11 0.57
CA THR A 122 -6.59 21.04 -0.49
C THR A 122 -5.09 21.08 -0.71
N ILE A 123 -4.69 20.94 -1.96
CA ILE A 123 -3.31 21.09 -2.43
C ILE A 123 -3.20 22.43 -3.15
N SER A 124 -2.17 23.20 -2.80
CA SER A 124 -1.79 24.44 -3.47
C SER A 124 -0.39 24.28 -4.05
N GLU A 125 -0.27 24.47 -5.35
CA GLU A 125 0.97 24.37 -6.10
C GLU A 125 1.29 25.69 -6.79
N PRO A 126 2.59 25.97 -7.07
CA PRO A 126 2.99 27.20 -7.75
C PRO A 126 2.28 27.35 -9.10
N GLN A 127 1.67 28.50 -9.34
CA GLN A 127 0.99 28.75 -10.61
C GLN A 127 2.01 29.09 -11.71
N LEU A 128 1.86 28.45 -12.88
CA LEU A 128 2.66 28.80 -14.06
C LEU A 128 1.98 29.91 -14.85
N THR A 129 2.72 30.98 -15.12
CA THR A 129 2.36 31.99 -16.14
C THR A 129 2.32 31.34 -17.53
N GLU A 130 1.67 31.98 -18.50
CA GLU A 130 1.64 31.46 -19.89
C GLU A 130 3.05 31.27 -20.47
N ASP A 131 3.97 32.20 -20.17
CA ASP A 131 5.39 32.06 -20.51
C ASP A 131 6.03 30.85 -19.80
N GLY A 132 5.76 30.67 -18.51
CA GLY A 132 6.23 29.50 -17.75
C GLY A 132 5.71 28.17 -18.35
N LYS A 133 4.45 28.10 -18.77
CA LYS A 133 3.87 26.92 -19.44
C LYS A 133 4.57 26.65 -20.77
N ARG A 134 4.85 27.69 -21.56
CA ARG A 134 5.56 27.58 -22.83
C ARG A 134 7.00 27.08 -22.64
N ILE A 135 7.71 27.65 -21.66
CA ILE A 135 9.08 27.26 -21.34
C ILE A 135 9.12 25.82 -20.82
N LYS A 136 8.22 25.43 -19.91
CA LYS A 136 8.08 24.05 -19.44
C LYS A 136 7.94 23.08 -20.61
N LYS A 137 6.99 23.31 -21.53
CA LYS A 137 6.80 22.45 -22.71
C LYS A 137 8.07 22.36 -23.57
N LYS A 138 8.78 23.47 -23.75
CA LYS A 138 10.04 23.52 -24.51
C LYS A 138 11.14 22.70 -23.83
N LEU A 139 11.31 22.84 -22.52
CA LEU A 139 12.30 22.08 -21.75
C LEU A 139 11.97 20.59 -21.72
N GLU A 140 10.70 20.20 -21.53
CA GLU A 140 10.28 18.80 -21.59
C GLU A 140 10.57 18.16 -22.96
N TYR A 141 10.33 18.90 -24.04
CA TYR A 141 10.63 18.46 -25.40
C TYR A 141 12.14 18.28 -25.63
N LEU A 142 12.94 19.30 -25.25
CA LEU A 142 14.39 19.25 -25.42
C LEU A 142 15.02 18.13 -24.58
N PHE A 143 14.55 17.95 -23.35
CA PHE A 143 14.97 16.85 -22.49
C PHE A 143 14.73 15.50 -23.18
N ARG A 144 13.52 15.22 -23.67
CA ARG A 144 13.19 13.95 -24.36
C ARG A 144 14.04 13.64 -25.59
N ILE A 145 14.67 14.63 -26.22
CA ILE A 145 15.50 14.45 -27.42
C ILE A 145 16.97 14.21 -27.07
N HIS A 146 17.44 14.80 -25.96
CA HIS A 146 18.87 14.88 -25.68
C HIS A 146 19.39 13.81 -24.72
N THR A 147 18.51 13.05 -24.06
CA THR A 147 18.93 12.13 -23.00
C THR A 147 18.52 10.68 -23.26
N ASP A 148 19.53 9.87 -23.54
CA ASP A 148 19.55 8.42 -23.31
C ASP A 148 20.30 8.21 -21.98
N VAL A 149 19.61 8.43 -20.85
CA VAL A 149 20.26 8.43 -19.52
C VAL A 149 19.80 7.20 -18.76
N ASP A 150 20.77 6.33 -18.48
CA ASP A 150 20.60 5.22 -17.57
C ASP A 150 20.57 5.74 -16.12
N VAL A 151 19.36 5.88 -15.59
CA VAL A 151 19.09 6.32 -14.20
C VAL A 151 18.73 5.14 -13.29
N SER A 152 18.96 3.90 -13.72
CA SER A 152 18.48 2.70 -13.03
C SER A 152 19.04 2.56 -11.60
N HIS A 153 20.26 3.03 -11.33
CA HIS A 153 20.96 2.85 -10.06
C HIS A 153 21.03 4.09 -9.15
N MET A 154 20.46 5.23 -9.56
CA MET A 154 20.53 6.48 -8.78
C MET A 154 19.42 6.56 -7.72
N SER A 155 19.74 7.14 -6.56
CA SER A 155 18.76 7.52 -5.54
C SER A 155 17.83 8.65 -6.00
N PHE A 156 16.76 8.93 -5.26
CA PHE A 156 15.82 10.01 -5.60
C PHE A 156 16.51 11.37 -5.66
N ASP A 157 17.35 11.67 -4.66
CA ASP A 157 18.05 12.95 -4.58
C ASP A 157 19.13 13.07 -5.68
N GLU A 158 19.86 12.00 -5.97
CA GLU A 158 20.82 11.98 -7.08
C GLU A 158 20.13 12.18 -8.44
N LYS A 159 18.96 11.56 -8.66
CA LYS A 159 18.16 11.76 -9.88
C LYS A 159 17.67 13.20 -10.01
N LYS A 160 17.24 13.78 -8.89
CA LYS A 160 16.77 15.17 -8.84
C LYS A 160 17.90 16.13 -9.20
N ASP A 161 19.05 16.01 -8.53
CA ASP A 161 20.19 16.89 -8.75
C ASP A 161 20.73 16.76 -10.18
N HIS A 162 20.84 15.52 -10.68
CA HIS A 162 21.24 15.28 -12.06
C HIS A 162 20.26 15.89 -13.07
N LEU A 163 18.94 15.74 -12.85
CA LEU A 163 17.93 16.35 -13.72
C LEU A 163 18.03 17.88 -13.70
N VAL A 164 18.29 18.49 -12.54
CA VAL A 164 18.52 19.94 -12.42
C VAL A 164 19.71 20.35 -13.29
N ASP A 165 20.84 19.66 -13.18
CA ASP A 165 22.03 19.97 -13.98
C ASP A 165 21.78 19.87 -15.50
N ILE A 166 21.03 18.84 -15.92
CA ILE A 166 20.64 18.67 -17.33
C ILE A 166 19.76 19.85 -17.78
N LEU A 167 18.76 20.24 -16.98
CA LEU A 167 17.88 21.35 -17.32
C LEU A 167 18.64 22.67 -17.42
N GLU A 168 19.59 22.93 -16.52
CA GLU A 168 20.47 24.10 -16.59
C GLU A 168 21.31 24.10 -17.88
N SER A 169 21.92 22.96 -18.22
CA SER A 169 22.69 22.80 -19.46
C SER A 169 21.84 23.05 -20.71
N ILE A 170 20.59 22.56 -20.73
CA ILE A 170 19.64 22.81 -21.82
C ILE A 170 19.32 24.31 -21.92
N ILE A 171 19.08 24.97 -20.78
CA ILE A 171 18.78 26.42 -20.74
C ILE A 171 19.96 27.22 -21.30
N THR A 172 21.18 26.94 -20.84
CA THR A 172 22.39 27.64 -21.29
C THR A 172 22.66 27.39 -22.79
N SER A 173 22.63 26.13 -23.23
CA SER A 173 22.95 25.75 -24.61
C SER A 173 21.93 26.31 -25.62
N ASN A 174 20.66 26.38 -25.24
CA ASN A 174 19.58 26.91 -26.09
C ASN A 174 19.32 28.40 -25.88
N LYS A 175 20.15 29.09 -25.08
CA LYS A 175 20.02 30.53 -24.76
C LYS A 175 18.60 30.92 -24.33
N ILE A 176 17.98 30.10 -23.48
CA ILE A 176 16.62 30.32 -23.00
C ILE A 176 16.67 31.37 -21.89
N THR A 177 16.07 32.54 -22.12
CA THR A 177 15.89 33.55 -21.08
C THR A 177 14.72 33.16 -20.19
N ILE A 178 14.97 33.04 -18.89
CA ILE A 178 13.97 32.68 -17.89
C ILE A 178 14.26 33.43 -16.60
N ASP A 179 13.22 34.01 -16.01
CA ASP A 179 13.32 34.64 -14.70
C ASP A 179 13.52 33.59 -13.59
N SER A 180 14.18 33.96 -12.49
CA SER A 180 14.49 33.05 -11.39
C SER A 180 13.23 32.42 -10.78
N ASP A 181 12.16 33.20 -10.55
CA ASP A 181 10.94 32.69 -9.92
C ASP A 181 10.17 31.78 -10.88
N VAL A 182 10.09 32.17 -12.15
CA VAL A 182 9.49 31.33 -13.21
C VAL A 182 10.27 30.03 -13.36
N LYS A 183 11.61 30.08 -13.27
CA LYS A 183 12.48 28.91 -13.34
C LYS A 183 12.21 27.93 -12.20
N GLN A 184 12.12 28.40 -10.97
CA GLN A 184 11.82 27.53 -9.83
C GLN A 184 10.46 26.83 -9.99
N ASN A 185 9.44 27.56 -10.42
CA ASN A 185 8.11 27.00 -10.68
C ASN A 185 8.13 25.99 -11.83
N VAL A 186 8.87 26.25 -12.90
CA VAL A 186 9.01 25.30 -14.02
C VAL A 186 9.75 24.03 -13.56
N PHE A 187 10.84 24.17 -12.81
CA PHE A 187 11.61 23.04 -12.29
C PHE A 187 10.76 22.17 -11.37
N TYR A 188 9.94 22.78 -10.51
CA TYR A 188 8.97 22.07 -9.68
C TYR A 188 8.12 21.09 -10.50
N TYR A 189 7.49 21.55 -11.59
CA TYR A 189 6.64 20.67 -12.41
C TYR A 189 7.41 19.61 -13.19
N ILE A 190 8.62 19.92 -13.66
CA ILE A 190 9.44 18.96 -14.41
C ILE A 190 9.93 17.84 -13.48
N ILE A 191 10.46 18.19 -12.32
CA ILE A 191 10.92 17.22 -11.30
C ILE A 191 9.75 16.36 -10.81
N ARG A 192 8.60 16.99 -10.50
CA ARG A 192 7.37 16.29 -10.13
C ARG A 192 6.91 15.30 -11.20
N LYS A 193 7.09 15.62 -12.49
CA LYS A 193 6.65 14.78 -13.62
C LYS A 193 7.61 13.62 -13.90
N PHE A 194 8.91 13.86 -13.94
CA PHE A 194 9.89 12.85 -14.35
C PHE A 194 10.44 12.02 -13.19
N ILE A 195 10.66 12.64 -12.03
CA ILE A 195 11.19 11.95 -10.84
C ILE A 195 10.05 11.58 -9.88
N GLY A 196 9.09 12.47 -9.69
CA GLY A 196 7.94 12.26 -8.81
C GLY A 196 6.77 11.47 -9.43
N PHE A 197 5.68 11.40 -8.67
CA PHE A 197 4.44 10.71 -9.05
C PHE A 197 3.47 11.59 -9.85
N GLY A 198 3.95 12.66 -10.50
CA GLY A 198 3.08 13.53 -11.29
C GLY A 198 2.00 14.17 -10.42
N ILE A 199 0.73 14.15 -10.86
CA ILE A 199 -0.33 14.94 -10.24
C ILE A 199 -0.54 14.62 -8.75
N ILE A 200 -0.29 13.36 -8.35
CA ILE A 200 -0.46 12.88 -6.97
C ILE A 200 0.82 12.96 -6.12
N ASP A 201 1.89 13.60 -6.59
CA ASP A 201 3.19 13.60 -5.91
C ASP A 201 3.14 14.09 -4.45
N ILE A 202 2.36 15.15 -4.17
CA ILE A 202 2.16 15.65 -2.80
C ILE A 202 1.41 14.62 -1.97
N LEU A 203 0.36 14.00 -2.51
CA LEU A 203 -0.41 12.96 -1.82
C LEU A 203 0.46 11.74 -1.48
N MET A 204 1.40 11.39 -2.38
CA MET A 204 2.37 10.32 -2.18
C MET A 204 3.50 10.68 -1.20
N LYS A 205 3.69 11.95 -0.86
CA LYS A 205 4.72 12.38 0.11
C LYS A 205 4.15 12.68 1.50
N ASP A 206 2.85 12.89 1.60
CA ASP A 206 2.18 13.08 2.87
C ASP A 206 2.10 11.76 3.65
N ASN A 207 2.71 11.73 4.83
CA ASN A 207 2.74 10.56 5.70
C ASN A 207 1.41 10.32 6.42
N ASP A 208 0.52 11.31 6.47
CA ASP A 208 -0.80 11.18 7.08
C ASP A 208 -1.84 10.53 6.14
N ILE A 209 -1.47 10.24 4.88
CA ILE A 209 -2.33 9.58 3.91
C ILE A 209 -2.04 8.07 3.87
N GLU A 210 -3.08 7.25 4.02
CA GLU A 210 -3.01 5.78 3.97
C GLU A 210 -3.44 5.22 2.61
N ASP A 211 -4.51 5.77 2.02
CA ASP A 211 -5.03 5.34 0.72
C ASP A 211 -5.26 6.55 -0.20
N ILE A 212 -5.06 6.36 -1.51
CA ILE A 212 -5.36 7.33 -2.58
C ILE A 212 -6.22 6.61 -3.63
N SER A 213 -7.39 7.14 -3.97
CA SER A 213 -8.30 6.57 -4.97
C SER A 213 -8.66 7.59 -6.04
N CYS A 214 -8.49 7.20 -7.30
CA CYS A 214 -8.99 7.90 -8.46
C CYS A 214 -10.00 7.01 -9.18
N ASP A 215 -11.27 7.43 -9.16
CA ASP A 215 -12.39 6.62 -9.63
C ASP A 215 -12.81 6.96 -11.07
N GLY A 216 -12.10 7.88 -11.73
CA GLY A 216 -12.31 8.23 -13.14
C GLY A 216 -11.88 9.65 -13.50
N PRO A 217 -11.97 10.01 -14.80
CA PRO A 217 -11.77 11.38 -15.26
C PRO A 217 -12.90 12.29 -14.76
N ASP A 218 -12.60 13.57 -14.54
CA ASP A 218 -13.51 14.56 -13.96
C ASP A 218 -14.04 14.21 -12.56
N VAL A 219 -13.50 13.16 -11.93
CA VAL A 219 -13.79 12.78 -10.55
C VAL A 219 -12.62 13.23 -9.67
N PRO A 220 -12.87 13.99 -8.60
CA PRO A 220 -11.86 14.32 -7.62
C PRO A 220 -11.23 13.07 -7.01
N ILE A 221 -9.92 13.12 -6.80
CA ILE A 221 -9.21 12.07 -6.08
C ILE A 221 -9.69 12.09 -4.62
N PHE A 222 -9.99 10.91 -4.09
CA PHE A 222 -10.29 10.71 -2.67
C PHE A 222 -9.07 10.12 -1.97
N ILE A 223 -8.90 10.47 -0.70
CA ILE A 223 -7.84 9.94 0.15
C ILE A 223 -8.41 9.41 1.46
N PHE A 224 -7.70 8.48 2.09
CA PHE A 224 -7.94 8.12 3.48
C PHE A 224 -6.85 8.73 4.37
N HIS A 225 -7.21 9.73 5.16
CA HIS A 225 -6.32 10.43 6.08
C HIS A 225 -6.38 9.82 7.48
N ARG A 226 -5.22 9.55 8.11
CA ARG A 226 -5.12 8.90 9.44
C ARG A 226 -6.03 9.48 10.52
N LYS A 227 -6.16 10.82 10.52
CA LYS A 227 -6.97 11.58 11.48
C LYS A 227 -8.40 11.89 11.05
N PHE A 228 -8.63 12.18 9.77
CA PHE A 228 -9.90 12.72 9.27
C PHE A 228 -10.66 11.72 8.39
N GLU A 229 -10.14 10.50 8.25
CA GLU A 229 -10.70 9.41 7.46
C GLU A 229 -10.85 9.81 5.98
N SER A 230 -11.96 9.44 5.33
CA SER A 230 -12.18 9.71 3.91
C SER A 230 -12.31 11.20 3.64
N LEU A 231 -11.43 11.75 2.81
CA LEU A 231 -11.45 13.15 2.39
C LEU A 231 -11.48 13.25 0.87
N ARG A 232 -12.30 14.18 0.38
CA ARG A 232 -12.24 14.67 -1.00
C ARG A 232 -11.03 15.59 -1.17
N THR A 233 -10.36 15.52 -2.31
CA THR A 233 -9.31 16.48 -2.68
C THR A 233 -9.76 17.47 -3.76
N ASN A 234 -8.98 18.53 -3.98
CA ASN A 234 -9.11 19.41 -5.15
C ASN A 234 -8.31 18.93 -6.37
N VAL A 235 -7.71 17.74 -6.30
CA VAL A 235 -6.92 17.15 -7.39
C VAL A 235 -7.85 16.29 -8.23
N GLN A 236 -7.83 16.47 -9.55
CA GLN A 236 -8.60 15.67 -10.50
C GLN A 236 -7.88 15.61 -11.85
N PHE A 237 -8.19 14.59 -12.64
CA PHE A 237 -7.79 14.52 -14.04
C PHE A 237 -8.87 15.18 -14.91
N GLU A 238 -8.46 16.10 -15.78
CA GLU A 238 -9.40 16.88 -16.63
C GLU A 238 -9.74 16.16 -17.96
N SER A 239 -9.01 15.10 -18.30
CA SER A 239 -9.29 14.33 -19.51
C SER A 239 -9.05 12.83 -19.29
N SER A 240 -9.76 12.01 -20.08
CA SER A 240 -9.58 10.56 -20.08
C SER A 240 -8.19 10.18 -20.56
N GLU A 241 -7.68 10.89 -21.56
CA GLU A 241 -6.36 10.65 -22.15
C GLU A 241 -5.22 10.88 -21.14
N GLU A 242 -5.35 11.90 -20.29
CA GLU A 242 -4.37 12.17 -19.24
C GLU A 242 -4.36 11.06 -18.18
N LEU A 243 -5.54 10.62 -17.74
CA LEU A 243 -5.67 9.55 -16.76
C LEU A 243 -5.19 8.20 -17.32
N ASP A 244 -5.52 7.88 -18.56
CA ASP A 244 -5.03 6.69 -19.25
C ASP A 244 -3.49 6.70 -19.30
N GLY A 245 -2.89 7.81 -19.74
CA GLY A 245 -1.44 7.97 -19.77
C GLY A 245 -0.79 7.86 -18.39
N PHE A 246 -1.47 8.35 -17.35
CA PHE A 246 -1.00 8.25 -15.97
C PHE A 246 -1.04 6.81 -15.44
N VAL A 247 -2.12 6.09 -15.70
CA VAL A 247 -2.28 4.67 -15.35
C VAL A 247 -1.23 3.80 -16.06
N PHE A 248 -0.95 4.07 -17.34
CA PHE A 248 0.18 3.42 -18.03
C PHE A 248 1.52 3.69 -17.35
N LYS A 249 1.80 4.95 -16.96
CA LYS A 249 3.02 5.31 -16.22
C LYS A 249 3.12 4.54 -14.91
N LEU A 250 2.04 4.45 -14.14
CA LEU A 250 2.03 3.70 -12.87
C LEU A 250 2.29 2.21 -13.08
N ALA A 251 1.67 1.58 -14.09
CA ALA A 251 1.92 0.18 -14.42
C ALA A 251 3.40 -0.07 -14.80
N GLN A 252 3.99 0.82 -15.60
CA GLN A 252 5.41 0.75 -15.98
C GLN A 252 6.35 0.89 -14.78
N ILE A 253 6.03 1.82 -13.86
CA ILE A 253 6.78 1.98 -12.60
C ILE A 253 6.76 0.69 -11.77
N CYS A 254 5.65 -0.06 -11.79
CA CYS A 254 5.56 -1.38 -11.16
C CYS A 254 6.29 -2.50 -11.91
N GLY A 255 6.91 -2.22 -13.06
CA GLY A 255 7.50 -3.23 -13.94
C GLY A 255 6.48 -4.15 -14.61
N LYS A 256 5.22 -3.70 -14.72
CA LYS A 256 4.12 -4.47 -15.32
C LYS A 256 3.66 -3.82 -16.62
N GLN A 257 3.13 -4.64 -17.52
CA GLN A 257 2.49 -4.17 -18.74
C GLN A 257 0.99 -4.06 -18.52
N LEU A 258 0.40 -2.98 -19.03
CA LEU A 258 -1.05 -2.78 -19.06
C LEU A 258 -1.48 -2.83 -20.52
N SER A 259 -2.54 -3.57 -20.83
CA SER A 259 -3.06 -3.67 -22.19
C SER A 259 -4.58 -3.80 -22.19
N ILE A 260 -5.19 -3.75 -23.37
CA ILE A 260 -6.63 -3.99 -23.50
C ILE A 260 -7.00 -5.45 -23.14
N TYR A 261 -6.07 -6.40 -23.34
CA TYR A 261 -6.28 -7.82 -23.02
C TYR A 261 -5.99 -8.12 -21.55
N GLU A 262 -5.09 -7.36 -20.92
CA GLU A 262 -4.78 -7.40 -19.48
C GLU A 262 -5.02 -6.00 -18.88
N PRO A 263 -6.29 -5.60 -18.70
CA PRO A 263 -6.67 -4.26 -18.30
C PRO A 263 -6.57 -4.00 -16.80
N ILE A 264 -6.20 -5.00 -15.98
CA ILE A 264 -6.03 -4.89 -14.53
C ILE A 264 -4.56 -5.11 -14.20
N VAL A 265 -3.98 -4.19 -13.44
CA VAL A 265 -2.64 -4.34 -12.90
C VAL A 265 -2.70 -4.19 -11.37
N ASP A 266 -2.39 -5.29 -10.68
CA ASP A 266 -2.03 -5.27 -9.26
C ASP A 266 -0.51 -5.27 -9.15
N GLY A 267 0.09 -4.22 -8.58
CA GLY A 267 1.54 -4.03 -8.57
C GLY A 267 2.05 -3.40 -7.29
N ARG A 268 3.35 -3.11 -7.30
CA ARG A 268 4.03 -2.40 -6.21
C ARG A 268 4.82 -1.25 -6.77
N LEU A 269 4.67 -0.09 -6.13
CA LEU A 269 5.44 1.09 -6.42
C LEU A 269 6.82 0.99 -5.74
N PRO A 270 7.81 1.83 -6.13
CA PRO A 270 9.17 1.75 -5.63
C PRO A 270 9.29 2.05 -4.13
N ASP A 271 8.34 2.80 -3.56
CA ASP A 271 8.22 3.08 -2.13
C ASP A 271 7.58 1.91 -1.34
N GLY A 272 7.24 0.80 -2.01
CA GLY A 272 6.57 -0.35 -1.42
C GLY A 272 5.04 -0.27 -1.41
N SER A 273 4.47 0.88 -1.78
CA SER A 273 3.01 1.07 -1.83
C SER A 273 2.36 0.10 -2.83
N ARG A 274 1.18 -0.42 -2.48
CA ARG A 274 0.42 -1.29 -3.38
C ARG A 274 -0.35 -0.44 -4.37
N LEU A 275 -0.24 -0.80 -5.65
CA LEU A 275 -1.04 -0.23 -6.72
C LEU A 275 -2.08 -1.26 -7.17
N GLN A 276 -3.32 -0.83 -7.33
CA GLN A 276 -4.29 -1.47 -8.20
C GLN A 276 -4.71 -0.44 -9.25
N THR A 277 -4.77 -0.83 -10.52
CA THR A 277 -5.23 0.06 -11.58
C THR A 277 -6.00 -0.69 -12.65
N THR A 278 -6.94 0.01 -13.27
CA THR A 278 -7.75 -0.51 -14.38
C THR A 278 -7.74 0.43 -15.57
N LEU A 279 -7.67 -0.14 -16.78
CA LEU A 279 -7.74 0.62 -18.03
C LEU A 279 -9.20 0.85 -18.47
N ALA A 280 -9.47 2.05 -18.97
CA ALA A 280 -10.76 2.48 -19.48
C ALA A 280 -11.32 1.55 -20.57
N LYS A 281 -12.66 1.55 -20.73
CA LYS A 281 -13.39 0.93 -21.84
C LYS A 281 -13.27 -0.59 -21.96
N THR A 282 -12.61 -1.24 -21.01
CA THR A 282 -12.60 -2.71 -20.88
C THR A 282 -13.41 -3.17 -19.67
N ILE A 283 -13.25 -2.51 -18.53
CA ILE A 283 -13.89 -2.89 -17.25
C ILE A 283 -14.71 -1.74 -16.66
N THR A 284 -14.21 -0.52 -16.76
CA THR A 284 -14.78 0.69 -16.17
C THR A 284 -15.05 1.76 -17.24
N LYS A 285 -15.90 2.75 -16.91
CA LYS A 285 -16.23 3.86 -17.82
C LYS A 285 -15.01 4.73 -18.17
N GLY A 286 -14.09 4.89 -17.24
CA GLY A 286 -12.78 5.51 -17.41
C GLY A 286 -11.72 4.75 -16.60
N SER A 287 -10.45 5.01 -16.87
CA SER A 287 -9.37 4.35 -16.12
C SER A 287 -9.44 4.71 -14.64
N THR A 288 -8.99 3.81 -13.77
CA THR A 288 -9.00 4.03 -12.32
C THR A 288 -7.68 3.58 -11.70
N PHE A 289 -7.36 4.11 -10.53
CA PHE A 289 -6.30 3.54 -9.69
C PHE A 289 -6.60 3.72 -8.21
N THR A 290 -6.12 2.77 -7.42
CA THR A 290 -6.08 2.85 -5.97
C THR A 290 -4.68 2.53 -5.50
N ILE A 291 -4.09 3.41 -4.69
CA ILE A 291 -2.79 3.22 -4.07
C ILE A 291 -3.00 3.08 -2.56
N ARG A 292 -2.55 1.96 -2.00
CA ARG A 292 -2.42 1.79 -0.55
C ARG A 292 -0.97 2.05 -0.16
N ARG A 293 -0.76 3.10 0.62
CA ARG A 293 0.56 3.59 1.02
C ARG A 293 1.26 2.58 1.93
N PHE A 294 2.54 2.33 1.65
CA PHE A 294 3.39 1.61 2.59
C PHE A 294 3.78 2.54 3.73
N ASN A 295 3.59 2.09 4.97
CA ASN A 295 3.95 2.88 6.13
C ASN A 295 5.40 2.61 6.55
N GLU A 296 6.32 3.51 6.16
CA GLU A 296 7.73 3.41 6.56
C GLU A 296 7.93 3.46 8.09
N ASN A 297 7.02 4.13 8.80
CA ASN A 297 7.06 4.31 10.25
C ASN A 297 5.86 3.59 10.92
N PRO A 298 5.96 2.27 11.17
CA PRO A 298 4.88 1.52 11.80
C PRO A 298 4.62 2.01 13.23
N LEU A 299 3.38 1.83 13.69
CA LEU A 299 3.02 2.11 15.07
C LEU A 299 3.74 1.15 16.02
N THR A 300 4.14 1.66 17.18
CA THR A 300 4.84 0.92 18.23
C THR A 300 3.89 0.51 19.36
N PRO A 301 4.30 -0.42 20.25
CA PRO A 301 3.57 -0.70 21.48
C PRO A 301 3.27 0.57 22.29
N ILE A 302 4.19 1.55 22.29
CA ILE A 302 4.03 2.82 22.99
C ILE A 302 2.90 3.65 22.37
N ASN A 303 2.82 3.71 21.04
CA ASN A 303 1.67 4.35 20.38
C ASN A 303 0.34 3.65 20.71
N LEU A 304 0.33 2.32 20.82
CA LEU A 304 -0.88 1.57 21.15
C LEU A 304 -1.31 1.79 22.61
N ILE A 305 -0.36 1.96 23.53
CA ILE A 305 -0.64 2.35 24.93
C ILE A 305 -1.15 3.79 25.00
N ASP A 306 -0.54 4.71 24.26
CA ASP A 306 -0.97 6.11 24.21
C ASP A 306 -2.38 6.26 23.66
N ASN A 307 -2.70 5.54 22.58
CA ASN A 307 -4.04 5.48 21.98
C ASN A 307 -5.07 4.66 22.78
N LYS A 308 -4.67 4.09 23.93
CA LYS A 308 -5.48 3.17 24.77
C LYS A 308 -5.97 1.93 24.04
N THR A 309 -5.32 1.51 22.96
CA THR A 309 -5.59 0.23 22.27
C THR A 309 -5.22 -0.97 23.12
N MET A 310 -4.28 -0.79 24.05
CA MET A 310 -3.97 -1.72 25.14
C MET A 310 -3.42 -0.94 26.35
N THR A 311 -3.34 -1.58 27.51
CA THR A 311 -2.69 -1.00 28.71
C THR A 311 -1.20 -1.35 28.75
N ALA A 312 -0.40 -0.61 29.51
CA ALA A 312 1.01 -0.96 29.73
C ALA A 312 1.17 -2.34 30.37
N LYS A 313 0.30 -2.70 31.33
CA LYS A 313 0.21 -4.05 31.89
C LYS A 313 -0.01 -5.14 30.84
N MET A 314 -0.92 -4.92 29.90
CA MET A 314 -1.20 -5.88 28.82
C MET A 314 -0.02 -5.96 27.84
N ALA A 315 0.63 -4.84 27.56
CA ALA A 315 1.84 -4.81 26.74
C ALA A 315 3.02 -5.54 27.41
N ALA A 316 3.21 -5.38 28.73
CA ALA A 316 4.20 -6.13 29.51
C ALA A 316 3.93 -7.65 29.49
N TYR A 317 2.65 -8.04 29.57
CA TYR A 317 2.23 -9.43 29.37
C TYR A 317 2.61 -9.96 27.98
N PHE A 318 2.30 -9.22 26.91
CA PHE A 318 2.69 -9.64 25.55
C PHE A 318 4.20 -9.68 25.37
N TRP A 319 4.92 -8.70 25.91
CA TRP A 319 6.39 -8.68 25.88
C TRP A 319 6.96 -9.94 26.52
N PHE A 320 6.49 -10.30 27.71
CA PHE A 320 6.90 -11.52 28.39
C PHE A 320 6.65 -12.78 27.55
N LEU A 321 5.45 -12.93 26.99
CA LEU A 321 5.11 -14.10 26.18
C LEU A 321 5.92 -14.20 24.89
N LEU A 322 6.13 -13.09 24.19
CA LEU A 322 6.86 -13.05 22.92
C LEU A 322 8.35 -13.38 23.09
N GLU A 323 8.96 -12.87 24.16
CA GLU A 323 10.34 -13.18 24.50
C GLU A 323 10.53 -14.68 24.81
N HIS A 324 9.52 -15.31 25.43
CA HIS A 324 9.55 -16.72 25.81
C HIS A 324 9.00 -17.68 24.73
N GLY A 325 8.69 -17.17 23.54
CA GLY A 325 8.32 -17.99 22.41
C GLY A 325 6.86 -18.46 22.42
N THR A 326 5.93 -17.50 22.39
CA THR A 326 4.49 -17.74 22.23
C THR A 326 4.06 -17.45 20.80
N SER A 327 3.33 -18.37 20.15
CA SER A 327 2.69 -18.17 18.85
C SER A 327 1.35 -17.44 19.01
N ILE A 328 1.11 -16.39 18.21
CA ILE A 328 -0.06 -15.51 18.39
C ILE A 328 -0.80 -15.30 17.07
N LEU A 329 -2.13 -15.43 17.12
CA LEU A 329 -3.03 -15.08 16.01
C LEU A 329 -3.81 -13.81 16.34
N PHE A 330 -3.68 -12.80 15.48
CA PHE A 330 -4.35 -11.51 15.61
C PHE A 330 -5.64 -11.47 14.78
N CYS A 331 -6.78 -11.39 15.46
CA CYS A 331 -8.10 -11.55 14.87
C CYS A 331 -8.90 -10.24 14.93
N GLY A 332 -9.71 -9.97 13.91
CA GLY A 332 -10.61 -8.81 13.89
C GLY A 332 -11.18 -8.50 12.50
N GLY A 333 -12.18 -7.64 12.44
CA GLY A 333 -12.79 -7.18 11.19
C GLY A 333 -11.82 -6.44 10.25
N THR A 334 -12.26 -6.13 9.04
CA THR A 334 -11.52 -5.24 8.13
C THR A 334 -11.24 -3.89 8.79
N ALA A 335 -10.05 -3.33 8.56
CA ALA A 335 -9.60 -2.04 9.13
C ALA A 335 -9.57 -1.92 10.67
N SER A 336 -9.71 -3.05 11.40
CA SER A 336 -9.63 -3.08 12.87
C SER A 336 -8.23 -2.85 13.45
N GLY A 337 -7.18 -2.97 12.63
CA GLY A 337 -5.78 -2.78 13.05
C GLY A 337 -5.00 -4.08 13.36
N LYS A 338 -5.39 -5.23 12.79
CA LYS A 338 -4.71 -6.52 13.00
C LYS A 338 -3.23 -6.48 12.63
N THR A 339 -2.89 -6.11 11.39
CA THR A 339 -1.49 -6.06 10.93
C THR A 339 -0.70 -5.03 11.73
N THR A 340 -1.32 -3.91 12.07
CA THR A 340 -0.73 -2.88 12.94
C THR A 340 -0.37 -3.43 14.31
N LEU A 341 -1.28 -4.18 14.95
CA LEU A 341 -1.04 -4.80 16.25
C LEU A 341 0.05 -5.87 16.18
N LEU A 342 0.01 -6.72 15.15
CA LEU A 342 1.04 -7.72 14.88
C LEU A 342 2.42 -7.06 14.74
N ASN A 343 2.53 -6.03 13.89
CA ASN A 343 3.79 -5.36 13.61
C ASN A 343 4.33 -4.64 14.87
N ALA A 344 3.46 -3.95 15.62
CA ALA A 344 3.83 -3.30 16.87
C ALA A 344 4.36 -4.29 17.91
N LEU A 345 3.64 -5.39 18.16
CA LEU A 345 4.06 -6.38 19.15
C LEU A 345 5.29 -7.19 18.70
N SER A 346 5.52 -7.32 17.40
CA SER A 346 6.72 -7.97 16.87
C SER A 346 8.02 -7.27 17.29
N LEU A 347 7.96 -6.01 17.75
CA LEU A 347 9.11 -5.32 18.36
C LEU A 347 9.58 -5.97 19.67
N PHE A 348 8.74 -6.77 20.33
CA PHE A 348 9.12 -7.55 21.52
C PHE A 348 9.80 -8.88 21.20
N LEU A 349 9.89 -9.26 19.92
CA LEU A 349 10.64 -10.46 19.53
C LEU A 349 12.13 -10.25 19.78
N PRO A 350 12.84 -11.25 20.34
CA PRO A 350 14.27 -11.15 20.57
C PRO A 350 15.05 -10.73 19.31
N PRO A 351 16.01 -9.79 19.43
CA PRO A 351 16.69 -9.20 18.28
C PRO A 351 17.55 -10.21 17.50
N ALA A 352 17.97 -11.31 18.15
CA ALA A 352 18.77 -12.36 17.54
C ALA A 352 17.96 -13.37 16.71
N TYR A 353 16.62 -13.33 16.78
CA TYR A 353 15.78 -14.29 16.07
C TYR A 353 15.85 -14.07 14.56
N LYS A 354 15.93 -15.20 13.83
CA LYS A 354 15.69 -15.23 12.38
C LYS A 354 14.20 -15.18 12.13
N ILE A 355 13.77 -14.13 11.45
CA ILE A 355 12.37 -13.90 11.09
C ILE A 355 12.21 -14.12 9.58
N VAL A 356 11.17 -14.84 9.18
CA VAL A 356 10.74 -14.91 7.78
C VAL A 356 9.30 -14.44 7.72
N SER A 357 9.03 -13.35 7.01
CA SER A 357 7.64 -12.92 6.73
C SER A 357 7.22 -13.38 5.34
N ALA A 358 5.97 -13.79 5.21
CA ALA A 358 5.29 -14.10 3.95
C ALA A 358 4.05 -13.22 3.86
N GLU A 359 3.99 -12.34 2.85
CA GLU A 359 2.91 -11.36 2.72
C GLU A 359 2.44 -11.20 1.27
N ASP A 360 1.12 -11.06 1.06
CA ASP A 360 0.59 -10.68 -0.26
C ASP A 360 1.09 -9.30 -0.69
N THR A 361 1.09 -8.37 0.26
CA THR A 361 1.56 -7.00 0.14
C THR A 361 2.43 -6.72 1.34
N ARG A 362 3.59 -6.10 1.13
CA ARG A 362 4.48 -5.74 2.24
C ARG A 362 3.77 -4.72 3.12
N GLU A 363 3.47 -5.08 4.35
CA GLU A 363 2.85 -4.21 5.37
C GLU A 363 3.68 -4.22 6.67
N ILE A 364 4.42 -5.31 6.91
CA ILE A 364 5.29 -5.47 8.06
C ILE A 364 6.61 -4.72 7.84
N ASN A 365 7.08 -4.05 8.88
CA ASN A 365 8.36 -3.36 8.88
C ASN A 365 9.02 -3.55 10.25
N LEU A 366 10.07 -4.35 10.30
CA LEU A 366 10.76 -4.73 11.53
C LEU A 366 12.17 -4.14 11.57
N PRO A 367 12.69 -3.78 12.77
CA PRO A 367 14.07 -3.36 12.93
C PRO A 367 15.07 -4.53 12.96
N HIS A 368 14.60 -5.79 12.93
CA HIS A 368 15.45 -6.99 13.00
C HIS A 368 16.35 -7.12 11.78
N GLU A 369 17.66 -7.25 12.00
CA GLU A 369 18.66 -7.44 10.93
C GLU A 369 18.52 -8.81 10.24
N ASN A 370 18.24 -9.86 11.02
CA ASN A 370 18.10 -11.23 10.53
C ASN A 370 16.67 -11.53 10.05
N TRP A 371 16.16 -10.71 9.13
CA TRP A 371 14.80 -10.80 8.61
C TRP A 371 14.77 -10.99 7.09
N ILE A 372 14.03 -12.00 6.63
CA ILE A 372 13.72 -12.22 5.21
C ILE A 372 12.25 -11.83 4.98
N ALA A 373 12.03 -10.80 4.18
CA ALA A 373 10.70 -10.35 3.77
C ALA A 373 10.31 -10.98 2.42
N GLY A 374 9.51 -12.04 2.47
CA GLY A 374 8.99 -12.75 1.30
C GLY A 374 7.61 -12.24 0.90
N THR A 375 7.37 -12.13 -0.41
CA THR A 375 6.06 -11.68 -0.89
C THR A 375 5.57 -12.41 -2.12
N THR A 376 4.24 -12.55 -2.21
CA THR A 376 3.63 -13.30 -3.31
C THR A 376 3.85 -12.62 -4.65
N ARG A 377 3.84 -13.43 -5.70
CA ARG A 377 4.04 -12.98 -7.08
C ARG A 377 3.08 -13.73 -7.97
N GLN A 378 2.12 -13.01 -8.54
CA GLN A 378 1.29 -13.55 -9.60
C GLN A 378 2.16 -13.97 -10.80
N GLY A 379 1.82 -15.10 -11.41
CA GLY A 379 2.45 -15.54 -12.65
C GLY A 379 2.18 -14.54 -13.78
N PHE A 380 3.09 -14.47 -14.74
CA PHE A 380 2.87 -13.73 -15.99
C PHE A 380 2.90 -14.71 -17.16
N ILE A 381 2.00 -14.51 -18.12
CA ILE A 381 2.05 -15.19 -19.40
C ILE A 381 3.01 -14.38 -20.28
N SER A 382 4.25 -14.82 -20.42
CA SER A 382 5.12 -14.30 -21.47
C SER A 382 4.74 -14.97 -22.79
N SER A 383 4.58 -14.16 -23.84
CA SER A 383 4.40 -14.58 -25.23
C SER A 383 5.70 -15.18 -25.76
N GLY A 384 6.08 -16.36 -25.26
CA GLY A 384 7.32 -17.03 -25.62
C GLY A 384 7.76 -18.09 -24.59
N SER A 385 7.08 -19.23 -24.60
CA SER A 385 7.57 -20.55 -24.12
C SER A 385 7.81 -20.88 -22.64
N GLU A 386 7.72 -19.98 -21.65
CA GLU A 386 7.60 -20.40 -20.24
C GLU A 386 6.69 -19.45 -19.44
N SER A 387 5.48 -19.90 -19.12
CA SER A 387 4.63 -19.21 -18.15
C SER A 387 5.38 -19.12 -16.81
N SER A 388 5.67 -17.91 -16.34
CA SER A 388 6.32 -17.73 -15.06
C SER A 388 5.41 -18.27 -13.95
N ARG A 389 5.89 -19.27 -13.19
CA ARG A 389 5.11 -19.89 -12.09
C ARG A 389 4.69 -18.84 -11.06
N GLU A 390 3.39 -18.87 -10.72
CA GLU A 390 2.82 -18.13 -9.59
C GLU A 390 3.49 -18.59 -8.29
N ILE A 391 3.81 -17.63 -7.41
CA ILE A 391 4.32 -17.90 -6.07
C ILE A 391 3.30 -17.35 -5.09
N ASP A 392 2.59 -18.24 -4.40
CA ASP A 392 1.58 -17.88 -3.42
C ASP A 392 2.12 -17.93 -1.98
N MET A 393 1.27 -17.57 -1.01
CA MET A 393 1.63 -17.60 0.42
C MET A 393 2.07 -18.98 0.89
N PHE A 394 1.45 -20.04 0.35
CA PHE A 394 1.78 -21.42 0.73
C PHE A 394 3.21 -21.79 0.28
N ASP A 395 3.59 -21.41 -0.94
CA ASP A 395 4.94 -21.63 -1.45
C ASP A 395 5.99 -20.89 -0.61
N LEU A 396 5.70 -19.65 -0.19
CA LEU A 396 6.59 -18.87 0.68
C LEU A 396 6.75 -19.48 2.07
N VAL A 397 5.65 -19.86 2.72
CA VAL A 397 5.71 -20.48 4.07
C VAL A 397 6.43 -21.83 3.99
N LYS A 398 6.19 -22.62 2.95
CA LYS A 398 6.90 -23.89 2.73
C LYS A 398 8.40 -23.69 2.50
N ALA A 399 8.79 -22.64 1.78
CA ALA A 399 10.19 -22.28 1.60
C ALA A 399 10.82 -21.80 2.92
N ALA A 400 10.10 -21.01 3.72
CA ALA A 400 10.54 -20.51 5.01
C ALA A 400 10.96 -21.65 5.94
N LEU A 401 10.21 -22.77 5.97
CA LEU A 401 10.55 -23.94 6.79
C LEU A 401 11.95 -24.52 6.50
N ARG A 402 12.48 -24.35 5.28
CA ARG A 402 13.83 -24.81 4.91
C ARG A 402 14.93 -23.83 5.32
N GLN A 403 14.56 -22.62 5.71
CA GLN A 403 15.49 -21.57 6.12
C GLN A 403 15.80 -21.62 7.63
N ARG A 404 15.23 -22.58 8.37
CA ARG A 404 15.35 -22.72 9.83
C ARG A 404 15.09 -21.39 10.59
N PRO A 405 13.95 -20.72 10.36
CA PRO A 405 13.60 -19.53 11.11
C PRO A 405 13.25 -19.88 12.55
N GLN A 406 13.49 -18.95 13.48
CA GLN A 406 12.84 -19.02 14.79
C GLN A 406 11.38 -18.57 14.69
N VAL A 407 11.11 -17.58 13.83
CA VAL A 407 9.81 -16.96 13.68
C VAL A 407 9.35 -16.97 12.23
N ILE A 408 8.12 -17.41 11.99
CA ILE A 408 7.41 -17.27 10.72
C ILE A 408 6.24 -16.31 10.91
N ILE A 409 6.21 -15.24 10.12
CA ILE A 409 5.10 -14.30 10.10
C ILE A 409 4.33 -14.47 8.80
N VAL A 410 3.04 -14.75 8.88
CA VAL A 410 2.15 -14.78 7.71
C VAL A 410 1.27 -13.53 7.79
N GLY A 411 1.30 -12.67 6.77
CA GLY A 411 0.61 -11.37 6.81
C GLY A 411 -0.88 -11.53 7.13
N GLU A 412 -1.58 -12.36 6.37
CA GLU A 412 -2.94 -12.79 6.68
C GLU A 412 -3.17 -14.22 6.19
N VAL A 413 -3.77 -15.05 7.04
CA VAL A 413 -4.16 -16.42 6.69
C VAL A 413 -5.60 -16.44 6.19
N ARG A 414 -5.79 -16.96 4.98
CA ARG A 414 -7.06 -17.03 4.25
C ARG A 414 -7.32 -18.39 3.60
N GLY A 415 -6.31 -19.26 3.47
CA GLY A 415 -6.39 -20.54 2.75
C GLY A 415 -5.36 -21.58 3.18
N LYS A 416 -4.88 -22.36 2.21
CA LYS A 416 -4.04 -23.56 2.41
C LYS A 416 -2.74 -23.30 3.19
N GLU A 417 -2.20 -22.09 3.15
CA GLU A 417 -1.02 -21.67 3.91
C GLU A 417 -1.21 -21.84 5.43
N ALA A 418 -2.46 -21.77 5.93
CA ALA A 418 -2.78 -22.01 7.34
C ALA A 418 -2.26 -23.38 7.80
N ASN A 419 -2.51 -24.45 7.04
CA ASN A 419 -2.08 -25.80 7.43
C ASN A 419 -0.56 -25.87 7.60
N THR A 420 0.17 -25.21 6.70
CA THR A 420 1.64 -25.18 6.75
C THR A 420 2.13 -24.38 7.95
N MET A 421 1.47 -23.25 8.25
CA MET A 421 1.78 -22.43 9.43
C MET A 421 1.51 -23.20 10.74
N PHE A 422 0.36 -23.85 10.89
CA PHE A 422 0.04 -24.63 12.09
C PHE A 422 0.94 -25.88 12.22
N GLN A 423 1.36 -26.49 11.12
CA GLN A 423 2.40 -27.54 11.14
C GLN A 423 3.77 -26.98 11.56
N ALA A 424 4.10 -25.75 11.17
CA ALA A 424 5.30 -25.07 11.63
C ALA A 424 5.28 -24.89 13.15
N MET A 425 4.15 -24.43 13.71
CA MET A 425 3.94 -24.33 15.16
C MET A 425 4.14 -25.69 15.85
N ALA A 426 3.50 -26.74 15.33
CA ALA A 426 3.61 -28.09 15.88
C ALA A 426 5.04 -28.65 15.84
N THR A 427 5.90 -28.13 14.97
CA THR A 427 7.32 -28.51 14.84
C THR A 427 8.27 -27.55 15.54
N GLY A 428 7.75 -26.62 16.34
CA GLY A 428 8.54 -25.72 17.20
C GLY A 428 8.92 -24.37 16.59
N HIS A 429 8.33 -24.00 15.44
CA HIS A 429 8.53 -22.66 14.86
C HIS A 429 7.49 -21.70 15.43
N LEU A 430 7.95 -20.59 16.03
CA LEU A 430 7.05 -19.55 16.49
C LEU A 430 6.34 -18.92 15.30
N SER A 431 5.02 -18.80 15.38
CA SER A 431 4.25 -18.34 14.23
C SER A 431 3.28 -17.23 14.61
N TYR A 432 3.27 -16.17 13.80
CA TYR A 432 2.41 -15.00 13.97
C TYR A 432 1.62 -14.76 12.69
N SER A 433 0.33 -14.49 12.82
CA SER A 433 -0.47 -14.11 11.66
C SER A 433 -1.65 -13.24 12.02
N THR A 434 -2.25 -12.62 11.02
CA THR A 434 -3.59 -12.06 11.13
C THR A 434 -4.65 -12.97 10.51
N MET A 435 -5.89 -12.83 10.97
CA MET A 435 -7.04 -13.50 10.37
C MET A 435 -8.31 -12.67 10.58
N HIS A 436 -9.21 -12.67 9.60
CA HIS A 436 -10.49 -11.99 9.78
C HIS A 436 -11.46 -12.84 10.61
N ALA A 437 -11.59 -12.57 11.91
CA ALA A 437 -12.58 -13.19 12.79
C ALA A 437 -12.89 -12.26 13.97
N ASN A 438 -14.16 -12.12 14.37
CA ASN A 438 -14.57 -11.18 15.42
C ASN A 438 -14.69 -11.81 16.81
N ASP A 439 -14.68 -13.14 16.88
CA ASP A 439 -14.80 -13.96 18.08
C ASP A 439 -14.21 -15.36 17.83
N MET A 440 -14.07 -16.12 18.91
CA MET A 440 -13.46 -17.47 18.89
C MET A 440 -14.29 -18.46 18.06
N GLN A 441 -15.61 -18.36 18.09
CA GLN A 441 -16.49 -19.27 17.33
C GLN A 441 -16.30 -19.10 15.83
N THR A 442 -16.30 -17.85 15.35
CA THR A 442 -16.05 -17.49 13.95
C THR A 442 -14.64 -17.89 13.52
N LEU A 443 -13.65 -17.72 14.41
CA LEU A 443 -12.28 -18.14 14.14
C LEU A 443 -12.21 -19.66 13.89
N ILE A 444 -12.72 -20.46 14.82
CA ILE A 444 -12.74 -21.93 14.71
C ILE A 444 -13.45 -22.35 13.42
N GLN A 445 -14.64 -21.79 13.15
CA GLN A 445 -15.40 -22.12 11.95
C GLN A 445 -14.61 -21.82 10.66
N ARG A 446 -13.89 -20.70 10.59
CA ARG A 446 -13.10 -20.35 9.42
C ARG A 446 -11.87 -21.24 9.26
N LEU A 447 -11.22 -21.62 10.35
CA LEU A 447 -10.09 -22.56 10.31
C LEU A 447 -10.54 -23.94 9.85
N GLU A 448 -11.69 -24.44 10.30
CA GLU A 448 -12.16 -25.81 9.99
C GLU A 448 -12.73 -25.98 8.60
N ASN A 449 -13.29 -24.92 8.01
CA ASN A 449 -13.94 -25.00 6.71
C ASN A 449 -13.00 -24.66 5.56
N GLN A 450 -13.37 -25.10 4.35
CA GLN A 450 -12.69 -24.67 3.13
C GLN A 450 -12.73 -23.13 3.00
N PRO A 451 -11.66 -22.50 2.47
CA PRO A 451 -10.50 -23.10 1.82
C PRO A 451 -9.34 -23.52 2.75
N ILE A 452 -9.50 -23.42 4.09
CA ILE A 452 -8.44 -23.75 5.06
C ILE A 452 -8.46 -25.23 5.43
N ASN A 453 -9.58 -25.73 5.94
CA ASN A 453 -9.76 -27.13 6.34
C ASN A 453 -8.71 -27.65 7.33
N LEU A 454 -8.47 -26.89 8.40
CA LEU A 454 -7.51 -27.21 9.47
C LEU A 454 -8.14 -28.20 10.47
N PRO A 455 -7.48 -29.34 10.76
CA PRO A 455 -7.89 -30.23 11.84
C PRO A 455 -7.83 -29.56 13.21
N ARG A 456 -8.89 -29.72 14.02
CA ARG A 456 -8.99 -29.12 15.37
C ARG A 456 -7.83 -29.53 16.31
N SER A 457 -7.25 -30.71 16.11
CA SER A 457 -6.07 -31.17 16.85
C SER A 457 -4.83 -30.28 16.64
N LEU A 458 -4.67 -29.66 15.46
CA LEU A 458 -3.56 -28.74 15.19
C LEU A 458 -3.77 -27.37 15.83
N MET A 459 -5.00 -26.98 16.15
CA MET A 459 -5.27 -25.67 16.77
C MET A 459 -4.62 -25.50 18.14
N VAL A 460 -4.32 -26.62 18.83
CA VAL A 460 -3.64 -26.61 20.13
C VAL A 460 -2.17 -26.17 20.02
N SER A 461 -1.60 -26.15 18.80
CA SER A 461 -0.26 -25.60 18.56
C SER A 461 -0.22 -24.07 18.58
N LEU A 462 -1.38 -23.40 18.57
CA LEU A 462 -1.48 -21.96 18.76
C LEU A 462 -1.65 -21.66 20.25
N ASP A 463 -0.83 -20.77 20.81
CA ASP A 463 -0.87 -20.47 22.25
C ASP A 463 -1.89 -19.37 22.57
N LEU A 464 -1.98 -18.33 21.73
CA LEU A 464 -2.72 -17.12 22.03
C LEU A 464 -3.50 -16.58 20.82
N VAL A 465 -4.73 -16.14 21.06
CA VAL A 465 -5.54 -15.39 20.10
C VAL A 465 -5.86 -14.02 20.68
N VAL A 466 -5.63 -12.96 19.90
CA VAL A 466 -5.92 -11.59 20.30
C VAL A 466 -6.97 -11.00 19.36
N PHE A 467 -8.13 -10.65 19.89
CA PHE A 467 -9.19 -10.01 19.12
C PHE A 467 -9.09 -8.49 19.22
N ILE A 468 -9.01 -7.78 18.09
CA ILE A 468 -9.02 -6.32 17.99
C ILE A 468 -10.27 -5.84 17.25
N LYS A 469 -10.90 -4.76 17.73
CA LYS A 469 -12.11 -4.18 17.16
C LYS A 469 -11.98 -2.66 16.99
N SER A 470 -12.63 -2.13 15.95
CA SER A 470 -12.92 -0.71 15.84
C SER A 470 -14.23 -0.44 16.59
N VAL A 471 -14.16 0.30 17.69
CA VAL A 471 -15.30 0.66 18.54
C VAL A 471 -15.57 2.15 18.41
N LYS A 472 -16.85 2.53 18.36
CA LYS A 472 -17.23 3.94 18.40
C LYS A 472 -17.24 4.40 19.85
N THR A 473 -16.50 5.47 20.14
CA THR A 473 -16.55 6.17 21.43
C THR A 473 -17.91 6.82 21.64
N LEU A 474 -18.20 7.27 22.86
CA LEU A 474 -19.41 8.03 23.20
C LEU A 474 -19.62 9.26 22.30
N TYR A 475 -18.54 9.83 21.77
CA TYR A 475 -18.54 11.00 20.88
C TYR A 475 -18.56 10.63 19.38
N GLY A 476 -18.82 9.37 19.04
CA GLY A 476 -18.94 8.89 17.66
C GLY A 476 -17.62 8.62 16.94
N LYS A 477 -16.47 9.03 17.50
CA LYS A 477 -15.14 8.76 16.93
C LYS A 477 -14.81 7.26 17.01
N ALA A 478 -14.40 6.67 15.89
CA ALA A 478 -13.90 5.30 15.85
C ALA A 478 -12.51 5.21 16.50
N VAL A 479 -12.33 4.25 17.42
CA VAL A 479 -11.06 3.95 18.07
C VAL A 479 -10.81 2.45 18.06
N ARG A 480 -9.54 2.05 17.99
CA ARG A 480 -9.15 0.64 17.94
C ARG A 480 -8.82 0.14 19.35
N ARG A 481 -9.41 -0.99 19.76
CA ARG A 481 -9.27 -1.59 21.10
C ARG A 481 -9.10 -3.10 20.99
N ILE A 482 -8.19 -3.66 21.78
CA ILE A 482 -8.15 -5.11 21.98
C ILE A 482 -9.43 -5.50 22.75
N ASN A 483 -10.28 -6.32 22.16
CA ASN A 483 -11.53 -6.76 22.77
C ASN A 483 -11.29 -7.90 23.76
N ASP A 484 -10.54 -8.92 23.35
CA ASP A 484 -10.27 -10.12 24.14
C ASP A 484 -8.87 -10.64 23.86
N VAL A 485 -8.23 -11.18 24.90
CA VAL A 485 -7.02 -11.98 24.80
C VAL A 485 -7.37 -13.38 25.29
N VAL A 486 -7.16 -14.39 24.45
CA VAL A 486 -7.61 -15.77 24.68
C VAL A 486 -6.41 -16.72 24.60
N GLU A 487 -6.10 -17.40 25.70
CA GLU A 487 -5.12 -18.49 25.74
C GLU A 487 -5.79 -19.80 25.33
N ILE A 488 -5.17 -20.56 24.44
CA ILE A 488 -5.60 -21.91 24.08
C ILE A 488 -4.79 -22.90 24.92
N LEU A 489 -5.47 -23.73 25.70
CA LEU A 489 -4.81 -24.62 26.66
C LEU A 489 -4.69 -26.07 26.16
N LYS A 490 -5.82 -26.63 25.73
CA LYS A 490 -5.90 -28.02 25.25
C LYS A 490 -7.18 -28.27 24.49
N LEU A 491 -7.20 -29.37 23.74
CA LEU A 491 -8.42 -29.95 23.19
C LEU A 491 -8.96 -31.00 24.17
N ASP A 492 -10.21 -30.86 24.59
CA ASP A 492 -10.90 -31.88 25.35
C ASP A 492 -11.23 -33.08 24.44
N PRO A 493 -10.70 -34.29 24.69
CA PRO A 493 -10.92 -35.45 23.84
C PRO A 493 -12.39 -35.92 23.84
N ASP A 494 -13.14 -35.67 24.92
CA ASP A 494 -14.50 -36.19 25.05
C ASP A 494 -15.51 -35.29 24.32
N THR A 495 -15.35 -33.97 24.46
CA THR A 495 -16.27 -32.99 23.85
C THR A 495 -15.78 -32.44 22.52
N ASN A 496 -14.52 -32.72 22.15
CA ASN A 496 -13.81 -32.11 21.02
C ASN A 496 -13.84 -30.57 21.09
N ARG A 497 -13.87 -29.98 22.29
CA ARG A 497 -13.89 -28.51 22.50
C ARG A 497 -12.50 -28.01 22.90
N LEU A 498 -12.13 -26.85 22.36
CA LEU A 498 -10.94 -26.15 22.83
C LEU A 498 -11.23 -25.55 24.21
N ILE A 499 -10.38 -25.88 25.17
CA ILE A 499 -10.38 -25.28 26.50
C ILE A 499 -9.51 -24.04 26.44
N THR A 500 -10.11 -22.89 26.77
CA THR A 500 -9.46 -21.59 26.69
C THR A 500 -9.61 -20.81 28.01
N VAL A 501 -8.74 -19.83 28.21
CA VAL A 501 -8.83 -18.86 29.31
C VAL A 501 -8.68 -17.45 28.74
N ASN A 502 -9.32 -16.46 29.36
CA ASN A 502 -9.28 -15.08 28.90
C ASN A 502 -8.58 -14.19 29.96
N PRO A 503 -7.26 -13.95 29.86
CA PRO A 503 -6.56 -13.12 30.85
C PRO A 503 -7.01 -11.66 30.82
N PHE A 504 -7.39 -11.15 29.64
CA PHE A 504 -7.83 -9.77 29.45
C PHE A 504 -9.12 -9.69 28.62
N SER A 505 -10.00 -8.78 29.02
CA SER A 505 -11.21 -8.42 28.26
C SER A 505 -11.50 -6.93 28.36
N TYR A 506 -12.00 -6.34 27.29
CA TYR A 506 -12.44 -4.94 27.24
C TYR A 506 -13.80 -4.76 27.94
N SER A 507 -13.91 -3.77 28.84
CA SER A 507 -15.13 -3.49 29.60
C SER A 507 -16.25 -2.86 28.76
N GLY A 508 -15.91 -2.35 27.57
CA GLY A 508 -16.84 -1.72 26.65
C GLY A 508 -16.66 -0.20 26.51
N PRO A 509 -17.35 0.43 25.54
CA PRO A 509 -17.15 1.85 25.19
C PRO A 509 -17.47 2.86 26.28
N LEU A 510 -18.26 2.49 27.29
CA LEU A 510 -18.67 3.38 28.38
C LEU A 510 -17.51 3.67 29.34
N GLU A 511 -16.78 2.62 29.73
CA GLU A 511 -15.66 2.74 30.67
C GLU A 511 -14.32 2.96 29.96
N ASP A 512 -14.20 2.56 28.68
CA ASP A 512 -12.95 2.56 27.90
C ASP A 512 -11.76 1.96 28.68
N SER A 513 -12.04 0.86 29.39
CA SER A 513 -11.15 0.21 30.34
C SER A 513 -10.98 -1.29 30.03
N TYR A 514 -9.96 -1.90 30.63
CA TYR A 514 -9.66 -3.32 30.47
C TYR A 514 -9.71 -4.02 31.83
N LYS A 515 -10.32 -5.22 31.86
CA LYS A 515 -10.30 -6.10 33.02
C LYS A 515 -9.19 -7.13 32.85
N PHE A 516 -8.33 -7.22 33.85
CA PHE A 516 -7.36 -8.31 33.99
C PHE A 516 -7.93 -9.34 34.97
N HIS A 517 -8.15 -10.56 34.49
CA HIS A 517 -8.78 -11.62 35.28
C HIS A 517 -7.79 -12.39 36.17
N GLY A 518 -6.47 -12.14 36.03
CA GLY A 518 -5.44 -12.72 36.89
C GLY A 518 -5.13 -14.20 36.63
N ASN A 519 -5.80 -14.82 35.68
CA ASN A 519 -5.66 -16.22 35.31
C ASN A 519 -4.91 -16.35 33.97
N SER A 520 -3.60 -16.51 34.02
CA SER A 520 -2.80 -16.87 32.85
C SER A 520 -2.10 -18.21 33.09
N LYS A 521 -2.43 -19.19 32.24
CA LYS A 521 -1.81 -20.51 32.28
C LYS A 521 -0.44 -20.46 31.62
N LEU A 522 -0.31 -19.72 30.51
CA LEU A 522 0.96 -19.49 29.84
C LEU A 522 2.01 -18.87 30.77
N LEU A 523 1.66 -17.79 31.50
CA LEU A 523 2.59 -17.20 32.47
C LEU A 523 3.00 -18.20 33.54
N SER A 524 2.07 -19.00 34.07
CA SER A 524 2.38 -20.03 35.06
C SER A 524 3.33 -21.09 34.54
N ASP A 525 3.15 -21.51 33.29
CA ASP A 525 3.97 -22.56 32.67
C ASP A 525 5.38 -22.04 32.35
N PHE A 526 5.52 -20.82 31.82
CA PHE A 526 6.83 -20.19 31.62
C PHE A 526 7.55 -19.90 32.93
N THR A 527 6.83 -19.44 33.95
CA THR A 527 7.41 -19.20 35.30
C THR A 527 8.03 -20.47 35.86
N LYS A 528 7.34 -21.61 35.70
CA LYS A 528 7.87 -22.92 36.13
C LYS A 528 9.08 -23.34 35.30
N LEU A 529 9.05 -23.15 33.98
CA LEU A 529 10.17 -23.47 33.10
C LEU A 529 11.42 -22.65 33.44
N GLN A 530 11.25 -21.40 33.85
CA GLN A 530 12.35 -20.51 34.30
C GLN A 530 12.79 -20.77 35.75
N GLY A 531 12.08 -21.61 36.51
CA GLY A 531 12.35 -21.84 37.92
C GLY A 531 12.05 -20.62 38.80
N TRP A 532 11.19 -19.70 38.33
CA TRP A 532 10.83 -18.48 39.03
C TRP A 532 9.72 -18.70 40.06
N SER A 533 9.67 -17.85 41.08
CA SER A 533 8.51 -17.74 41.95
C SER A 533 7.43 -16.84 41.32
N ASN A 534 6.20 -16.89 41.84
CA ASN A 534 5.16 -15.95 41.44
C ASN A 534 5.52 -14.49 41.75
N ASP A 535 6.34 -14.26 42.79
CA ASP A 535 6.82 -12.94 43.15
C ASP A 535 7.85 -12.42 42.13
N ASP A 536 8.75 -13.28 41.65
CA ASP A 536 9.70 -12.95 40.59
C ASP A 536 8.99 -12.59 39.29
N LEU A 537 7.99 -13.39 38.90
CA LEU A 537 7.14 -13.10 37.74
C LEU A 537 6.45 -11.73 37.91
N TYR A 538 5.85 -11.47 39.07
CA TYR A 538 5.17 -10.22 39.34
C TYR A 538 6.13 -9.01 39.24
N LYS A 539 7.31 -9.12 39.85
CA LYS A 539 8.36 -8.09 39.79
C LYS A 539 8.81 -7.83 38.35
N GLU A 540 8.97 -8.89 37.55
CA GLU A 540 9.39 -8.77 36.16
C GLU A 540 8.31 -8.09 35.29
N LEU A 541 7.06 -8.53 35.39
CA LEU A 541 5.95 -7.91 34.67
C LEU A 541 5.76 -6.45 35.08
N LYS A 542 5.90 -6.14 36.39
CA LYS A 542 5.80 -4.78 36.90
C LYS A 542 6.93 -3.89 36.36
N ARG A 543 8.16 -4.40 36.31
CA ARG A 543 9.30 -3.68 35.75
C ARG A 543 9.09 -3.36 34.27
N ARG A 544 8.60 -4.30 33.48
CA ARG A 544 8.28 -4.08 32.06
C ARG A 544 7.16 -3.06 31.88
N GLU A 545 6.13 -3.12 32.72
CA GLU A 545 5.05 -2.13 32.73
C GLU A 545 5.61 -0.72 32.97
N GLU A 546 6.44 -0.55 34.01
CA GLU A 546 7.08 0.74 34.34
C GLU A 546 7.98 1.27 33.21
N ILE A 547 8.73 0.39 32.55
CA ILE A 547 9.57 0.76 31.40
C ILE A 547 8.70 1.28 30.24
N LEU A 548 7.59 0.61 29.95
CA LEU A 548 6.69 1.01 28.87
C LEU A 548 5.96 2.33 29.18
N GLU A 549 5.58 2.54 30.45
CA GLU A 549 5.02 3.82 30.91
C GLU A 549 6.05 4.95 30.81
N TRP A 550 7.30 4.71 31.24
CA TRP A 550 8.38 5.67 31.10
C TRP A 550 8.65 6.04 29.64
N MET A 551 8.72 5.06 28.72
CA MET A 551 8.88 5.34 27.28
C MET A 551 7.77 6.24 26.74
N LYS A 552 6.53 6.02 27.19
CA LYS A 552 5.38 6.86 26.83
C LYS A 552 5.54 8.27 27.37
N GLU A 553 5.92 8.43 28.63
CA GLU A 553 6.14 9.74 29.27
C GLU A 553 7.23 10.55 28.56
N GLN A 554 8.31 9.88 28.16
CA GLN A 554 9.41 10.46 27.38
C GLN A 554 9.07 10.66 25.88
N LYS A 555 7.85 10.32 25.44
CA LYS A 555 7.38 10.42 24.06
C LYS A 555 8.23 9.64 23.05
N ILE A 556 8.74 8.49 23.47
CA ILE A 556 9.54 7.59 22.63
C ILE A 556 8.58 6.75 21.77
N PHE A 557 8.30 7.23 20.56
CA PHE A 557 7.35 6.61 19.64
C PHE A 557 7.99 5.99 18.39
N GLY A 558 9.28 6.25 18.14
CA GLY A 558 9.96 5.74 16.94
C GLY A 558 10.21 4.24 17.03
N TYR A 559 9.79 3.46 16.02
CA TYR A 559 9.90 2.00 16.08
C TYR A 559 11.34 1.47 16.21
N LYS A 560 12.31 2.13 15.57
CA LYS A 560 13.74 1.79 15.72
C LYS A 560 14.25 2.06 17.13
N GLU A 561 13.81 3.17 17.73
CA GLU A 561 14.20 3.57 19.08
C GLU A 561 13.57 2.65 20.13
N VAL A 562 12.27 2.37 20.01
CA VAL A 562 11.55 1.40 20.86
C VAL A 562 12.19 0.02 20.74
N GLY A 563 12.43 -0.47 19.52
CA GLY A 563 13.08 -1.77 19.29
C GLY A 563 14.48 -1.85 19.89
N LYS A 564 15.26 -0.77 19.82
CA LYS A 564 16.58 -0.68 20.46
C LYS A 564 16.47 -0.78 21.98
N LEU A 565 15.59 -0.01 22.62
CA LEU A 565 15.44 -0.03 24.07
C LEU A 565 14.93 -1.38 24.59
N VAL A 566 13.99 -2.01 23.87
CA VAL A 566 13.54 -3.39 24.15
C VAL A 566 14.73 -4.36 24.05
N SER A 567 15.54 -4.24 22.99
CA SER A 567 16.75 -5.05 22.84
C SER A 567 17.77 -4.81 23.95
N ASP A 568 17.95 -3.57 24.40
CA ASP A 568 18.91 -3.21 25.44
C ASP A 568 18.46 -3.78 26.80
N TYR A 569 17.15 -3.74 27.09
CA TYR A 569 16.58 -4.40 28.26
C TYR A 569 16.80 -5.91 28.23
N THR A 570 16.51 -6.59 27.12
CA THR A 570 16.70 -8.05 27.00
C THR A 570 18.17 -8.46 27.13
N LYS A 571 19.13 -7.59 26.76
CA LYS A 571 20.57 -7.86 26.91
C LYS A 571 21.06 -7.67 28.35
N ASP A 572 20.67 -6.57 29.00
CA ASP A 572 21.12 -6.24 30.34
C ASP A 572 20.06 -5.39 31.09
N PRO A 573 19.13 -6.04 31.83
CA PRO A 573 18.09 -5.35 32.59
C PRO A 573 18.63 -4.39 33.68
N GLU A 574 19.80 -4.67 34.26
CA GLU A 574 20.36 -3.83 35.33
C GLU A 574 21.01 -2.57 34.77
N LYS A 575 21.73 -2.68 33.65
CA LYS A 575 22.25 -1.52 32.93
C LYS A 575 21.12 -0.65 32.38
N PHE A 576 20.01 -1.25 31.94
CA PHE A 576 18.85 -0.49 31.48
C PHE A 576 18.29 0.47 32.55
N LYS A 577 18.33 0.10 33.83
CA LYS A 577 17.93 1.01 34.93
C LYS A 577 18.80 2.26 35.00
N GLN A 578 20.07 2.19 34.59
CA GLN A 578 20.94 3.36 34.53
C GLN A 578 20.51 4.30 33.39
N ILE A 579 20.18 3.73 32.22
CA ILE A 579 19.66 4.49 31.08
C ILE A 579 18.40 5.27 31.47
N MET A 580 17.45 4.64 32.17
CA MET A 580 16.24 5.33 32.65
C MET A 580 16.57 6.50 33.58
N ARG A 581 17.60 6.37 34.43
CA ARG A 581 18.04 7.43 35.34
C ARG A 581 18.77 8.57 34.62
N GLU A 582 19.46 8.30 33.52
CA GLU A 582 20.15 9.33 32.72
C GLU A 582 19.19 10.18 31.90
N TYR A 583 18.03 9.63 31.54
CA TYR A 583 16.94 10.34 30.85
C TYR A 583 16.01 11.14 31.76
N SER A 584 16.03 10.86 33.07
CA SER A 584 15.19 11.53 34.08
C SER A 584 15.94 12.70 34.71
#